data_AF-A0A242DI40-F1
#
_entry.id   AF-A0A242DI40-F1
#
_cell.length_a   1.000
_cell.length_b   1.000
_cell.length_c   1.000
_cell.angle_alpha   90.00
_cell.angle_beta   90.00
_cell.angle_gamma   90.00
#
_symmetry.space_group_name_H-M   'P 1'
#
loop_
_entity.id
_entity.type
_entity.pdbx_description
1 polymer ?
#
loop_
_entity_poly.entity_id
_entity_poly.type
_entity_poly.pdbx_seq_one_letter_code
_entity_poly.pdbx_strand_id
1 'polypeptide(L)'
;MKRNIFLNKVDYFGFYEKVCNDKVLLKQYPLVVKEIQNICQIINSKIEEINSDNFFELHAEILGYDARLQIILSLLPKSSAEKLSYSLTEKEIIDLSQKDYKYFFNECCDCEECTNSLYFSII
;
A
#
# COMPACT_ATOMS: atom_id res chain seq x y z
N MET A 1 14.38 -9.18 -0.04
CA MET A 1 14.02 -7.85 -0.60
C MET A 1 14.51 -6.79 0.37
N LYS A 2 15.11 -5.68 -0.08
CA LYS A 2 15.67 -4.67 0.86
C LYS A 2 14.50 -3.89 1.49
N ARG A 3 14.46 -3.80 2.83
CA ARG A 3 13.45 -3.02 3.56
C ARG A 3 13.63 -1.54 3.27
N ASN A 4 12.60 -0.90 2.74
CA ASN A 4 12.54 0.54 2.57
C ASN A 4 11.91 1.13 3.82
N ILE A 5 12.71 1.85 4.60
CA ILE A 5 12.22 2.60 5.75
C ILE A 5 11.84 3.99 5.24
N PHE A 6 10.58 4.36 5.35
CA PHE A 6 10.08 5.67 4.93
C PHE A 6 9.99 6.58 6.15
N LEU A 7 10.92 7.53 6.26
CA LEU A 7 11.01 8.45 7.40
C LEU A 7 10.31 9.79 7.15
N ASN A 8 9.91 10.07 5.91
CA ASN A 8 9.24 11.31 5.57
C ASN A 8 8.21 11.10 4.45
N LYS A 9 7.30 12.08 4.38
CA LYS A 9 6.19 12.16 3.42
C LYS A 9 6.66 12.06 1.96
N VAL A 10 7.78 12.72 1.62
CA VAL A 10 8.28 12.81 0.24
C VAL A 10 8.74 11.44 -0.24
N ASP A 11 9.51 10.73 0.58
CA ASP A 11 10.01 9.40 0.22
C ASP A 11 8.87 8.37 0.12
N TYR A 12 7.94 8.39 1.08
CA TYR A 12 6.78 7.50 1.09
C TYR A 12 5.91 7.68 -0.16
N PHE A 13 5.43 8.90 -0.43
CA PHE A 13 4.59 9.14 -1.59
C PHE A 13 5.36 9.07 -2.91
N GLY A 14 6.64 9.43 -2.92
CA GLY A 14 7.51 9.30 -4.08
C GLY A 14 7.72 7.84 -4.51
N PHE A 15 7.67 6.88 -3.58
CA PHE A 15 7.66 5.46 -3.93
C PHE A 15 6.38 5.08 -4.69
N TYR A 16 5.20 5.41 -4.16
CA TYR A 16 3.93 5.08 -4.83
C TYR A 16 3.73 5.86 -6.14
N GLU A 17 4.23 7.09 -6.24
CA GLU A 17 4.24 7.83 -7.49
C GLU A 17 5.04 7.09 -8.57
N LYS A 18 6.22 6.54 -8.23
CA LYS A 18 7.01 5.72 -9.16
C LYS A 18 6.27 4.45 -9.58
N VAL A 19 5.58 3.79 -8.64
CA VAL A 19 4.73 2.62 -8.94
C VAL A 19 3.63 3.00 -9.93
N CYS A 20 2.90 4.09 -9.68
CA CYS A 20 1.81 4.55 -10.54
C CYS A 20 2.28 5.01 -11.93
N ASN A 21 3.52 5.46 -12.05
CA ASN A 21 4.13 5.88 -13.32
C ASN A 21 4.74 4.71 -14.12
N ASP A 22 4.71 3.48 -13.61
CA ASP A 22 5.13 2.30 -14.36
C ASP A 22 4.17 2.06 -15.54
N LYS A 23 4.70 2.18 -16.78
CA LYS A 23 3.91 2.07 -18.01
C LYS A 23 3.27 0.69 -18.21
N VAL A 24 3.91 -0.36 -17.71
CA VAL A 24 3.40 -1.73 -17.82
C VAL A 24 2.24 -1.91 -16.86
N LEU A 25 2.40 -1.45 -15.62
CA LEU A 25 1.35 -1.48 -14.61
C LEU A 25 0.15 -0.65 -15.06
N LEU A 26 0.35 0.59 -15.51
CA LEU A 26 -0.72 1.46 -15.97
C LEU A 26 -1.52 0.87 -17.14
N LYS A 27 -0.85 0.16 -18.05
CA LYS A 27 -1.50 -0.49 -19.19
C LYS A 27 -2.29 -1.74 -18.78
N GLN A 28 -1.82 -2.48 -17.78
CA GLN A 28 -2.40 -3.77 -17.40
C GLN A 28 -3.42 -3.67 -16.26
N TYR A 29 -3.21 -2.73 -15.34
CA TYR A 29 -4.00 -2.53 -14.13
C TYR A 29 -4.35 -1.04 -13.89
N PRO A 30 -5.04 -0.37 -14.82
CA PRO A 30 -5.37 1.05 -14.71
C PRO A 30 -6.28 1.40 -13.50
N LEU A 31 -7.20 0.53 -13.13
CA LEU A 31 -8.06 0.71 -11.95
C LEU A 31 -7.27 0.53 -10.65
N VAL A 32 -6.35 -0.43 -10.60
CA VAL A 32 -5.45 -0.59 -9.44
C VAL A 32 -4.57 0.64 -9.27
N VAL A 33 -4.00 1.18 -10.35
CA VAL A 33 -3.21 2.42 -10.29
C VAL A 33 -4.06 3.58 -9.77
N LYS A 34 -5.29 3.72 -10.25
CA LYS A 34 -6.22 4.74 -9.75
C LYS A 34 -6.51 4.56 -8.27
N GLU A 35 -6.68 3.33 -7.80
CA GLU A 35 -6.93 3.03 -6.38
C GLU A 35 -5.71 3.36 -5.51
N ILE A 36 -4.49 3.04 -5.95
CA ILE A 36 -3.25 3.42 -5.24
C ILE A 36 -3.18 4.95 -5.10
N GLN A 37 -3.44 5.69 -6.19
CA GLN A 37 -3.45 7.16 -6.16
C GLN A 37 -4.49 7.71 -5.19
N ASN A 38 -5.71 7.17 -5.22
CA ASN A 38 -6.79 7.54 -4.31
C ASN A 38 -6.42 7.30 -2.84
N ILE A 39 -5.86 6.14 -2.53
CA ILE A 39 -5.41 5.82 -1.17
C ILE A 39 -4.30 6.79 -0.73
N CYS A 40 -3.31 7.09 -1.59
CA CYS A 40 -2.25 8.04 -1.28
C CYS A 40 -2.82 9.44 -0.98
N GLN A 41 -3.81 9.90 -1.75
CA GLN A 41 -4.49 11.17 -1.51
C GLN A 41 -5.21 11.17 -0.16
N ILE A 42 -5.91 10.09 0.18
CA ILE A 42 -6.61 9.96 1.48
C ILE A 42 -5.61 10.00 2.63
N ILE A 43 -4.52 9.22 2.57
CA ILE A 43 -3.47 9.24 3.59
C ILE A 43 -2.92 10.66 3.73
N ASN A 44 -2.65 11.33 2.62
CA ASN A 44 -2.13 12.69 2.63
C ASN A 44 -3.06 13.68 3.35
N SER A 45 -4.34 13.68 3.01
CA SER A 45 -5.33 14.55 3.66
C SER A 45 -5.44 14.26 5.15
N LYS A 46 -5.47 12.99 5.55
CA LYS A 46 -5.51 12.60 6.97
C LYS A 46 -4.30 13.09 7.74
N ILE A 47 -3.09 13.02 7.16
CA ILE A 47 -1.87 13.55 7.79
C ILE A 47 -2.01 15.06 8.04
N GLU A 48 -2.58 15.81 7.11
CA GLU A 48 -2.77 17.26 7.23
C GLU A 48 -3.83 17.65 8.28
N GLU A 49 -4.72 16.72 8.64
CA GLU A 49 -5.78 16.90 9.65
C GLU A 49 -5.35 16.48 11.09
N ILE A 50 -4.19 15.84 11.25
CA ILE A 50 -3.72 15.34 12.55
C ILE A 50 -3.46 16.48 13.53
N ASN A 51 -3.98 16.32 14.75
CA ASN A 51 -3.67 17.10 15.94
C ASN A 51 -3.67 16.18 17.18
N SER A 52 -3.47 16.76 18.37
CA SER A 52 -3.40 15.99 19.62
C SER A 52 -4.67 15.19 19.94
N ASP A 53 -5.83 15.68 19.52
CA ASP A 53 -7.12 15.16 19.95
C ASP A 53 -7.56 13.98 19.09
N ASN A 54 -7.16 13.97 17.81
CA ASN A 54 -7.54 12.94 16.83
C ASN A 54 -6.37 12.03 16.42
N PHE A 55 -5.18 12.21 17.00
CA PHE A 55 -3.96 11.50 16.59
C PHE A 55 -4.16 9.99 16.50
N PHE A 56 -4.66 9.36 17.57
CA PHE A 56 -4.79 7.90 17.62
C PHE A 56 -5.77 7.36 16.58
N GLU A 57 -6.87 8.06 16.35
CA GLU A 57 -7.89 7.68 15.37
C GLU A 57 -7.33 7.80 13.94
N LEU A 58 -6.85 8.99 13.56
CA LEU A 58 -6.34 9.21 12.20
C LEU A 58 -5.09 8.37 11.91
N HIS A 59 -4.22 8.16 12.90
CA HIS A 59 -3.07 7.28 12.76
C HIS A 59 -3.50 5.83 12.49
N ALA A 60 -4.49 5.31 13.23
CA ALA A 60 -5.01 3.96 12.99
C ALA A 60 -5.64 3.82 11.60
N GLU A 61 -6.36 4.83 11.13
CA GLU A 61 -6.92 4.85 9.78
C GLU A 61 -5.82 4.88 8.71
N ILE A 62 -4.80 5.73 8.87
CA ILE A 62 -3.64 5.80 7.98
C ILE A 62 -2.96 4.43 7.89
N LEU A 63 -2.75 3.76 9.02
CA LEU A 63 -2.20 2.40 9.02
C LEU A 63 -3.10 1.43 8.24
N GLY A 64 -4.42 1.51 8.41
CA GLY A 64 -5.35 0.72 7.61
C GLY A 64 -5.20 0.94 6.10
N TYR A 65 -5.04 2.19 5.66
CA TYR A 65 -4.77 2.51 4.26
C TYR A 65 -3.40 2.04 3.77
N ASP A 66 -2.36 2.15 4.60
CA ASP A 66 -1.02 1.62 4.28
C ASP A 66 -1.08 0.09 4.10
N ALA A 67 -1.78 -0.63 4.97
CA ALA A 67 -2.00 -2.08 4.83
C ALA A 67 -2.67 -2.42 3.49
N ARG A 68 -3.68 -1.64 3.07
CA ARG A 68 -4.32 -1.83 1.76
C ARG A 68 -3.31 -1.68 0.61
N LEU A 69 -2.44 -0.67 0.67
CA LEU A 69 -1.39 -0.48 -0.32
C LEU A 69 -0.42 -1.67 -0.36
N GLN A 70 0.00 -2.18 0.80
CA GLN A 70 0.88 -3.35 0.86
C GLN A 70 0.23 -4.61 0.27
N ILE A 71 -1.06 -4.86 0.57
CA ILE A 71 -1.82 -5.99 -0.01
C ILE A 71 -1.92 -5.84 -1.53
N ILE A 72 -2.22 -4.65 -2.05
CA ILE A 72 -2.26 -4.42 -3.49
C ILE A 72 -0.91 -4.78 -4.12
N LEU A 73 0.20 -4.31 -3.54
CA LEU A 73 1.54 -4.59 -4.06
C LEU A 73 1.93 -6.07 -3.98
N SER A 74 1.46 -6.81 -2.97
CA SER A 74 1.77 -8.23 -2.82
C SER A 74 0.99 -9.11 -3.81
N LEU A 75 -0.22 -8.69 -4.19
CA LEU A 75 -1.08 -9.37 -5.16
C LEU A 75 -0.71 -9.05 -6.62
N LEU A 76 0.03 -7.97 -6.85
CA LEU A 76 0.54 -7.65 -8.19
C LEU A 76 1.66 -8.62 -8.58
N PRO A 77 1.68 -9.10 -9.83
CA PRO A 77 2.69 -10.04 -10.30
C PRO A 77 4.09 -9.41 -10.28
N LYS A 78 5.04 -10.06 -9.60
CA LYS A 78 6.42 -9.61 -9.44
C LYS A 78 7.29 -9.94 -10.66
N SER A 79 6.83 -10.86 -11.52
CA SER A 79 7.51 -11.22 -12.78
C SER A 79 6.55 -11.51 -13.94
N SER A 80 7.07 -11.50 -15.16
CA SER A 80 6.33 -11.89 -16.36
C SER A 80 5.93 -13.37 -16.37
N ALA A 81 6.64 -14.24 -15.63
CA ALA A 81 6.31 -15.65 -15.48
C ALA A 81 5.11 -15.84 -14.52
N GLU A 82 5.02 -15.06 -13.44
CA GLU A 82 3.86 -15.07 -12.53
C GLU A 82 2.57 -14.59 -13.19
N LYS A 83 2.67 -13.71 -14.20
CA LYS A 83 1.51 -13.25 -14.99
C LYS A 83 0.79 -14.37 -15.74
N LEU A 84 1.46 -15.50 -16.01
CA LEU A 84 0.93 -16.58 -16.85
C LEU A 84 0.20 -17.67 -16.05
N SER A 85 0.41 -17.78 -14.74
CA SER A 85 -0.15 -18.90 -13.95
C SER A 85 -1.43 -18.55 -13.21
N TYR A 86 -1.55 -17.36 -12.60
CA TYR A 86 -2.73 -16.94 -11.82
C TYR A 86 -2.79 -15.41 -11.71
N SER A 87 -3.30 -14.71 -12.72
CA SER A 87 -3.51 -13.26 -12.62
C SER A 87 -4.89 -12.97 -12.03
N LEU A 88 -4.93 -12.42 -10.81
CA LEU A 88 -6.16 -11.81 -10.28
C LEU A 88 -6.59 -10.64 -11.17
N THR A 89 -7.90 -10.45 -11.30
CA THR A 89 -8.47 -9.26 -11.93
C THR A 89 -8.25 -8.03 -11.05
N GLU A 90 -8.27 -6.84 -11.64
CA GLU A 90 -8.14 -5.58 -10.88
C GLU A 90 -9.17 -5.48 -9.76
N LYS A 91 -10.41 -5.92 -10.02
CA LYS A 91 -11.49 -5.90 -9.03
C LYS A 91 -11.18 -6.83 -7.87
N GLU A 92 -10.69 -8.04 -8.14
CA GLU A 92 -10.33 -8.99 -7.08
C GLU A 92 -9.19 -8.45 -6.21
N ILE A 93 -8.17 -7.83 -6.82
CA ILE A 93 -7.07 -7.19 -6.09
C ILE A 93 -7.60 -6.10 -5.15
N ILE A 94 -8.48 -5.22 -5.66
CA ILE A 94 -9.07 -4.14 -4.88
C ILE A 94 -9.95 -4.70 -3.77
N ASP A 95 -10.83 -5.65 -4.08
CA ASP A 95 -11.76 -6.27 -3.12
C ASP A 95 -11.01 -6.99 -1.99
N LEU A 96 -9.92 -7.72 -2.30
CA LEU A 96 -9.08 -8.38 -1.30
C LEU A 96 -8.39 -7.35 -0.40
N SER A 97 -7.82 -6.28 -0.98
CA SER A 97 -7.22 -5.20 -0.18
C SER A 97 -8.21 -4.60 0.83
N GLN A 98 -9.48 -4.45 0.45
CA GLN A 98 -10.52 -3.86 1.31
C GLN A 98 -11.00 -4.80 2.42
N LYS A 99 -10.90 -6.12 2.22
CA LYS A 99 -11.33 -7.12 3.21
C LYS A 99 -10.24 -7.43 4.22
N ASP A 100 -9.01 -7.54 3.74
CA ASP A 100 -7.94 -8.19 4.52
C ASP A 100 -7.05 -7.20 5.29
N TYR A 101 -7.17 -5.89 5.02
CA TYR A 101 -6.32 -4.87 5.66
C TYR A 101 -6.36 -4.85 7.19
N LYS A 102 -7.48 -5.28 7.79
CA LYS A 102 -7.64 -5.36 9.25
C LYS A 102 -6.78 -6.45 9.89
N TYR A 103 -6.43 -7.47 9.12
CA TYR A 103 -5.64 -8.61 9.57
C TYR A 103 -4.17 -8.47 9.17
N PHE A 104 -3.87 -7.63 8.16
CA PHE A 104 -2.55 -7.45 7.60
C PHE A 104 -1.42 -7.28 8.63
N PHE A 105 -1.57 -6.36 9.58
CA PHE A 105 -0.51 -6.13 10.57
C PHE A 105 -0.38 -7.25 11.61
N ASN A 106 -1.46 -7.97 11.90
CA ASN A 106 -1.39 -9.16 12.75
C ASN A 106 -0.61 -10.28 12.06
N GLU A 107 -0.78 -10.42 10.74
CA GLU A 107 -0.07 -11.41 9.93
C GLU A 107 1.39 -11.00 9.65
N CYS A 108 1.68 -9.70 9.55
CA CYS A 108 3.03 -9.20 9.34
C CYS A 108 3.94 -9.31 10.57
N CYS A 109 3.43 -9.56 11.77
CA CYS A 109 4.25 -9.72 12.97
C CYS A 109 5.34 -10.80 12.83
N ASP A 110 5.13 -11.79 11.93
CA ASP A 110 6.08 -12.86 11.63
C ASP A 110 6.63 -12.83 10.19
N CYS A 111 6.39 -11.76 9.41
CA CYS A 111 6.67 -11.75 7.97
C CYS A 111 7.72 -10.71 7.53
N GLU A 112 8.84 -11.18 6.97
CA GLU A 112 9.92 -10.35 6.40
C GLU A 112 9.50 -9.59 5.12
N GLU A 113 8.35 -9.91 4.51
CA GLU A 113 7.92 -9.33 3.24
C GLU A 113 7.29 -7.92 3.36
N CYS A 114 6.94 -7.47 4.57
CA CYS A 114 6.32 -6.18 4.85
C CYS A 114 7.34 -5.02 4.81
N THR A 115 8.09 -4.96 3.71
CA THR A 115 9.31 -4.14 3.54
C THR A 115 9.06 -2.66 3.24
N ASN A 116 7.82 -2.24 2.96
CA ASN A 116 7.48 -0.89 2.51
C ASN A 116 6.39 -0.23 3.38
N SER A 117 6.08 -0.79 4.55
CA SER A 117 5.00 -0.33 5.42
C SER A 117 5.43 0.77 6.41
N LEU A 118 4.48 1.62 6.80
CA LEU A 118 4.62 2.61 7.87
C LEU A 118 4.73 1.98 9.27
N TYR A 119 4.05 0.86 9.53
CA TYR A 119 3.90 0.27 10.88
C TYR A 119 5.22 -0.12 11.54
N PHE A 120 6.22 -0.48 10.74
CA PHE A 120 7.47 -1.03 11.22
C PHE A 120 8.65 -0.06 11.15
N SER A 121 8.41 1.25 11.01
CA SER A 121 9.45 2.28 10.97
C SER A 121 9.85 2.76 12.37
N ILE A 122 10.18 1.83 13.27
CA ILE A 122 10.72 2.15 14.61
C ILE A 122 12.21 2.49 14.45
N ILE A 123 12.62 3.68 14.89
CA ILE A 123 14.01 4.17 14.91
C ILE A 123 14.61 3.95 16.30
#